data_AF-A0A914DS67-F1
#
_entry.id   AF-A0A914DS67-F1
#
_cell.length_a   1.000
_cell.length_b   1.000
_cell.length_c   1.000
_cell.angle_alpha   90.00
_cell.angle_beta   90.00
_cell.angle_gamma   90.00
#
_symmetry.space_group_name_H-M   'P 1'
#
loop_
_entity.id
_entity.type
_entity.pdbx_description
1 polymer ?
#
loop_
_entity_poly.entity_id
_entity_poly.type
_entity_poly.pdbx_seq_one_letter_code
_entity_poly.pdbx_strand_id
1 'polypeptide(L)' 'MFQNGLSKHKISKLLSTPRTTVIDAINRYQETGSNQDKPGRGRKKTATTPESKRKVKARILHNPTSQVNSSRKIAKALGI' A
#
# COMPACT_ATOMS: atom_id res chain seq x y z
N MET A 1 2.54 26.65 -2.15
CA MET A 1 2.33 27.51 -0.95
C MET A 1 3.54 27.50 -0.03
N PHE A 2 3.87 26.37 0.62
CA PHE A 2 5.09 26.29 1.44
C PHE A 2 6.38 26.46 0.62
N GLN A 3 6.48 25.80 -0.55
CA GLN A 3 7.58 25.99 -1.50
C GLN A 3 7.71 27.42 -2.03
N ASN A 4 6.62 28.20 -1.99
CA ASN A 4 6.59 29.60 -2.44
C ASN A 4 6.98 30.56 -1.29
N GLY A 5 7.52 30.03 -0.18
CA GLY A 5 7.98 30.82 0.98
C GLY A 5 6.88 31.29 1.92
N LEU A 6 5.64 30.83 1.80
CA LEU A 6 4.59 31.23 2.75
C LEU A 6 4.80 30.60 4.14
N SER A 7 4.60 31.40 5.18
CA SER A 7 4.65 30.92 6.56
C SER A 7 3.50 29.94 6.86
N LYS A 8 3.76 28.96 7.75
CA LYS A 8 2.77 27.95 8.15
C LYS A 8 1.47 28.57 8.69
N HIS A 9 1.59 29.70 9.40
CA HIS A 9 0.45 30.48 9.90
C HIS A 9 -0.40 31.08 8.77
N LYS A 10 0.24 31.66 7.76
CA LYS A 10 -0.45 32.24 6.60
C LYS A 10 -1.19 31.17 5.80
N ILE A 11 -0.58 29.99 5.65
CA ILE A 11 -1.20 28.83 4.99
C ILE A 11 -2.44 28.36 5.75
N SER A 12 -2.35 28.22 7.08
CA SER A 12 -3.46 27.83 7.94
C SER A 12 -4.66 28.77 7.80
N LYS A 13 -4.42 30.10 7.86
CA LYS A 13 -5.48 31.11 7.66
C LYS A 13 -6.11 31.03 6.27
N LEU A 14 -5.29 30.87 5.23
CA LEU A 14 -5.75 30.89 3.85
C LEU A 14 -6.57 29.65 3.50
N LEU A 15 -6.20 28.48 4.02
CA LEU A 15 -6.90 27.21 3.79
C LEU A 15 -7.98 26.92 4.85
N SER A 16 -8.19 27.80 5.83
CA SER A 16 -9.07 27.58 6.99
C SER A 16 -8.84 26.22 7.67
N THR A 17 -7.59 25.75 7.65
CA THR A 17 -7.20 24.43 8.14
C THR A 17 -6.44 24.59 9.46
N PRO A 18 -6.63 23.71 10.46
CA PRO A 18 -5.87 23.76 11.70
C PRO A 18 -4.36 23.79 11.46
N ARG A 19 -3.67 24.63 12.23
CA ARG A 19 -2.20 24.79 12.12
C ARG A 19 -1.45 23.48 12.32
N THR A 20 -1.95 22.60 13.18
CA THR A 20 -1.40 21.26 13.42
C THR A 20 -1.39 20.43 12.13
N THR A 21 -2.52 20.37 11.43
CA THR A 21 -2.65 19.67 10.15
C THR A 21 -1.68 20.23 9.10
N VAL A 22 -1.51 21.55 9.03
CA VAL A 22 -0.54 22.20 8.12
C VAL A 22 0.89 21.81 8.48
N ILE A 23 1.23 21.77 9.76
CA ILE A 23 2.56 21.33 10.22
C ILE A 23 2.80 19.86 9.85
N ASP A 24 1.86 18.98 10.14
CA ASP A 24 1.97 17.55 9.86
C ASP A 24 2.11 17.28 8.35
N ALA A 25 1.36 18.02 7.53
CA ALA A 25 1.46 17.92 6.07
C ALA A 25 2.82 18.38 5.55
N ILE A 26 3.37 19.49 6.08
CA ILE A 26 4.69 19.99 5.69
C ILE A 26 5.80 19.03 6.13
N ASN A 27 5.75 18.54 7.37
CA ASN A 27 6.75 17.59 7.88
C ASN A 27 6.75 16.30 7.04
N ARG A 28 5.57 15.75 6.75
CA ARG A 28 5.43 14.58 5.87
C ARG A 28 5.96 14.84 4.46
N TYR A 29 5.71 16.04 3.92
CA TYR A 29 6.24 16.43 2.63
C TYR A 29 7.78 16.51 2.64
N GLN A 30 8.38 17.00 3.72
CA GLN A 30 9.83 17.02 3.90
C GLN A 30 10.43 15.61 4.04
N GLU A 31 9.73 14.70 4.71
CA GLU A 31 10.17 13.31 4.88
C GLU A 31 10.05 12.47 3.59
N THR A 32 8.94 12.63 2.85
CA THR A 32 8.60 11.74 1.73
C THR A 32 8.82 12.37 0.36
N GLY A 33 9.01 13.68 0.29
CA GLY A 33 9.06 14.46 -0.96
C GLY A 33 7.73 14.51 -1.72
N SER A 34 6.66 13.93 -1.17
CA SER A 34 5.40 13.70 -1.86
C SER A 34 4.21 14.27 -1.07
N ASN A 35 3.25 14.83 -1.81
CA ASN A 35 1.96 15.26 -1.29
C ASN A 35 0.85 14.22 -1.56
N GLN A 36 1.20 13.07 -2.12
CA GLN A 36 0.26 11.99 -2.41
C GLN A 36 -0.26 11.35 -1.12
N ASP A 37 -1.45 10.76 -1.21
CA ASP A 37 -1.98 9.94 -0.14
C ASP A 37 -1.07 8.76 0.17
N LYS A 38 -1.02 8.37 1.45
CA LYS A 38 -0.19 7.25 1.90
C LYS A 38 -0.60 5.97 1.15
N PRO A 39 0.30 5.34 0.38
CA PRO A 39 -0.01 4.09 -0.29
C PRO A 39 -0.24 2.99 0.75
N GLY A 40 -1.25 2.15 0.54
CA GLY A 40 -1.53 1.00 1.39
C GLY A 40 -2.66 1.16 2.40
N ARG A 41 -3.63 2.06 2.15
CA ARG A 41 -4.94 1.98 2.82
C ARG A 41 -5.69 0.72 2.34
N GLY A 42 -6.18 -0.10 3.27
CA GLY A 42 -6.97 -1.31 2.99
C GLY A 42 -6.34 -2.63 3.48
N ARG A 43 -7.09 -3.74 3.35
CA ARG A 43 -6.61 -5.07 3.73
C ARG A 43 -5.44 -5.49 2.82
N LYS A 44 -4.30 -5.83 3.43
CA LYS A 44 -3.15 -6.35 2.68
C LYS A 44 -3.58 -7.61 1.90
N LYS A 45 -3.16 -7.69 0.64
CA LYS A 45 -3.40 -8.88 -0.19
C LYS A 45 -2.56 -10.05 0.34
N THR A 46 -3.19 -10.95 1.09
CA THR A 46 -2.55 -12.17 1.63
C THR A 46 -2.45 -13.28 0.58
N ALA A 47 -3.42 -13.34 -0.35
CA ALA A 47 -3.47 -14.38 -1.37
C ALA A 47 -2.38 -14.23 -2.47
N THR A 48 -2.04 -12.99 -2.84
CA THR A 48 -1.19 -12.70 -4.01
C THR A 48 0.26 -12.35 -3.63
N THR A 49 0.75 -12.82 -2.48
CA THR A 49 2.13 -12.59 -2.07
C THR A 49 3.10 -13.27 -3.05
N PRO A 50 4.34 -12.76 -3.22
CA PRO A 50 5.35 -13.41 -4.04
C PRO A 50 5.59 -14.87 -3.63
N GLU A 51 5.55 -15.14 -2.33
CA GLU A 51 5.70 -16.48 -1.78
C GLU A 51 4.56 -17.42 -2.18
N SER A 52 3.30 -16.98 -2.05
CA SER A 52 2.14 -17.76 -2.49
C SER A 52 2.22 -18.04 -3.98
N LYS A 53 2.57 -17.04 -4.81
CA LYS A 53 2.78 -17.24 -6.26
C LYS A 53 3.86 -18.28 -6.54
N ARG A 54 4.99 -18.24 -5.82
CA ARG A 54 6.08 -19.20 -5.97
C ARG A 54 5.62 -20.62 -5.61
N LYS A 55 4.90 -20.80 -4.49
CA LYS A 55 4.37 -22.10 -4.07
C LYS A 55 3.36 -22.67 -5.06
N VAL A 56 2.45 -21.84 -5.59
CA VAL A 56 1.49 -22.23 -6.64
C VAL A 56 2.24 -22.72 -7.88
N LYS A 57 3.20 -21.92 -8.39
CA LYS A 57 3.98 -22.28 -9.58
C LYS A 57 4.75 -23.59 -9.39
N ALA A 58 5.45 -23.74 -8.27
CA ALA A 58 6.21 -24.95 -7.95
C ALA A 58 5.31 -26.19 -7.93
N ARG A 59 4.11 -26.09 -7.35
CA ARG A 59 3.13 -27.18 -7.35
C ARG A 59 2.67 -27.59 -8.75
N ILE A 60 2.31 -26.62 -9.58
CA ILE A 60 1.84 -26.88 -10.94
C ILE A 60 2.97 -27.51 -11.78
N LEU A 61 4.19 -27.01 -11.63
CA LEU A 61 5.37 -27.57 -12.32
C LEU A 61 5.67 -29.00 -11.87
N HIS A 62 5.56 -29.29 -10.56
CA HIS A 62 5.79 -30.64 -10.03
C HIS A 62 4.72 -31.64 -10.48
N ASN A 63 3.45 -31.22 -10.57
CA ASN A 63 2.38 -32.09 -11.06
C ASN A 63 1.35 -31.28 -11.87
N PRO A 64 1.39 -31.29 -13.20
CA PRO A 64 0.55 -30.41 -14.00
C PRO A 64 -0.94 -30.81 -14.03
N THR A 65 -1.32 -31.96 -13.46
CA THR A 65 -2.68 -32.47 -13.57
C THR A 65 -3.69 -31.64 -12.76
N SER A 66 -4.80 -31.26 -13.40
CA SER A 66 -5.86 -30.46 -12.76
C SER A 66 -6.56 -31.22 -11.63
N GLN A 67 -6.58 -32.56 -11.67
CA GLN A 67 -7.12 -33.38 -10.61
C GLN A 67 -6.38 -33.16 -9.28
N VAL A 68 -5.06 -33.01 -9.32
CA VAL A 68 -4.23 -32.74 -8.13
C VAL A 68 -4.15 -31.24 -7.83
N ASN A 69 -4.04 -30.41 -8.88
CA ASN A 69 -3.80 -28.97 -8.78
C ASN A 69 -4.96 -28.10 -9.27
N SER A 70 -6.19 -28.49 -8.92
CA SER A 70 -7.35 -27.59 -9.07
C SER A 70 -7.21 -26.39 -8.13
N SER A 71 -7.81 -25.24 -8.51
CA SER A 71 -7.75 -24.00 -7.73
C SER A 71 -8.15 -24.19 -6.27
N ARG A 72 -9.18 -25.01 -6.00
CA ARG A 72 -9.62 -25.34 -4.63
C ARG A 72 -8.55 -26.08 -3.84
N LYS A 73 -7.89 -27.07 -4.43
CA LYS A 73 -6.86 -27.88 -3.76
C LYS A 73 -5.61 -27.04 -3.47
N ILE A 74 -5.23 -26.19 -4.41
CA ILE A 74 -4.13 -25.24 -4.25
C ILE A 74 -4.43 -24.26 -3.11
N ALA A 75 -5.61 -23.65 -3.08
CA ALA A 75 -6.02 -22.72 -2.02
C ALA A 75 -6.03 -23.38 -0.63
N LYS A 76 -6.67 -24.55 -0.50
CA LYS A 76 -6.72 -25.32 0.77
C LYS A 76 -5.34 -25.57 1.33
N ALA A 77 -4.41 -25.97 0.48
CA ALA A 77 -3.06 -26.30 0.92
C ALA A 77 -2.10 -25.11 1.00
N LEU A 78 -2.58 -23.89 0.68
CA LEU A 78 -1.91 -22.63 1.00
C LEU A 78 -2.55 -21.92 2.21
N GLY A 79 -3.71 -22.40 2.70
CA GLY A 79 -4.43 -21.78 3.82
C GLY A 79 -5.04 -20.43 3.47
N ILE A 80 -5.45 -20.25 2.22
CA ILE A 80 -6.01 -19.00 1.66
C ILE A 80 -7.48 -19.22 1.29
#